data_AF-A0A9E3AP76-F1
#
_entry.id   AF-A0A9E3AP76-F1
#
_cell.length_a   1.000
_cell.length_b   1.000
_cell.length_c   1.000
_cell.angle_alpha   90.00
_cell.angle_beta   90.00
_cell.angle_gamma   90.00
#
_symmetry.space_group_name_H-M   'P 1'
#
loop_
_entity.id
_entity.type
_entity.pdbx_description
1 polymer ?
#
loop_
_entity_poly.entity_id
_entity_poly.type
_entity_poly.pdbx_seq_one_letter_code
_entity_poly.pdbx_strand_id
1 'polypeptide(L)' 'MSKFETIVPAGAEAARLTEAFYRFLETRILSVGDEAAIHTEVLPHGERRTVTLWSDQAVADFKAFLHDWVATAA' A
#
# COMPACT_ATOMS: atom_id res chain seq x y z
N MET A 1 13.99 -12.24 -4.41
CA MET A 1 12.65 -11.62 -4.55
C MET A 1 12.10 -11.45 -3.15
N SER A 2 11.95 -10.20 -2.70
CA SER A 2 11.45 -9.88 -1.36
C SER A 2 10.01 -9.43 -1.48
N LYS A 3 9.10 -10.13 -0.82
CA LYS A 3 7.69 -9.78 -0.75
C LYS A 3 7.48 -8.98 0.53
N PHE A 4 6.92 -7.78 0.43
CA PHE A 4 6.36 -7.09 1.59
C PHE A 4 4.85 -7.16 1.52
N GLU A 5 4.22 -7.43 2.65
CA GLU A 5 2.77 -7.52 2.82
C GLU A 5 2.39 -6.60 3.97
N THR A 6 1.45 -5.69 3.73
CA THR A 6 0.87 -4.84 4.78
C THR A 6 -0.64 -5.02 4.81
N ILE A 7 -1.28 -4.75 5.95
CA ILE A 7 -2.73 -4.81 6.14
C ILE A 7 -3.28 -3.39 6.26
N VAL A 8 -4.24 -3.03 5.41
CA VAL A 8 -5.07 -1.83 5.60
C VAL A 8 -6.27 -2.16 6.49
N PRO A 9 -6.50 -1.44 7.61
CA PRO A 9 -7.69 -1.62 8.45
C PRO A 9 -8.94 -1.02 7.80
N ALA A 10 -10.11 -1.56 8.14
CA ALA A 10 -11.40 -1.05 7.67
C ALA A 10 -11.80 0.26 8.39
N GLY A 11 -12.54 1.15 7.70
CA GLY A 11 -13.05 2.40 8.27
C GLY A 11 -13.07 3.57 7.28
N ALA A 12 -13.50 4.76 7.73
CA ALA A 12 -13.57 5.96 6.90
C ALA A 12 -12.19 6.39 6.34
N GLU A 13 -11.12 6.13 7.09
CA GLU A 13 -9.74 6.40 6.65
C GLU A 13 -9.23 5.37 5.63
N ALA A 14 -9.86 4.18 5.54
CA ALA A 14 -9.45 3.12 4.64
C ALA A 14 -9.58 3.54 3.17
N ALA A 15 -10.62 4.29 2.82
CA ALA A 15 -10.85 4.76 1.45
C ALA A 15 -9.76 5.76 1.01
N ARG A 16 -9.45 6.76 1.85
CA ARG A 16 -8.38 7.74 1.59
C ARG A 16 -7.01 7.09 1.52
N LEU A 17 -6.70 6.19 2.47
CA LEU A 17 -5.44 5.47 2.49
C LEU A 17 -5.29 4.59 1.25
N THR A 18 -6.39 3.98 0.79
CA THR A 18 -6.39 3.13 -0.39
C THR A 18 -6.19 3.92 -1.68
N GLU A 19 -6.86 5.07 -1.81
CA GLU A 19 -6.61 5.96 -2.95
C GLU A 19 -5.13 6.39 -2.99
N ALA A 20 -4.55 6.70 -1.82
CA ALA A 20 -3.15 7.04 -1.72
C ALA A 20 -2.24 5.86 -2.11
N PHE A 21 -2.59 4.61 -1.74
CA PHE A 21 -1.87 3.41 -2.18
C PHE A 21 -1.91 3.25 -3.70
N TYR A 22 -3.09 3.36 -4.31
CA TYR A 22 -3.21 3.23 -5.77
C TYR A 22 -2.37 4.27 -6.51
N ARG A 23 -2.41 5.54 -6.09
CA ARG A 23 -1.59 6.61 -6.68
C ARG A 23 -0.09 6.34 -6.54
N PHE A 24 0.33 5.85 -5.38
CA PHE A 24 1.72 5.50 -5.13
C PHE A 24 2.19 4.35 -6.02
N LEU A 25 1.40 3.27 -6.12
CA LEU A 25 1.75 2.12 -6.96
C LEU A 25 1.70 2.46 -8.45
N GLU A 26 0.69 3.22 -8.90
CA GLU A 26 0.57 3.68 -10.28
C GLU A 26 1.79 4.51 -10.71
N THR A 27 2.19 5.49 -9.87
CA THR A 27 3.38 6.30 -10.13
C THR A 27 4.62 5.44 -10.28
N ARG A 28 4.76 4.41 -9.43
CA ARG A 28 5.93 3.53 -9.44
C ARG A 28 5.97 2.61 -10.65
N ILE A 29 4.84 2.00 -11.02
CA ILE A 29 4.72 1.16 -12.23
C ILE A 29 5.07 1.99 -13.47
N LEU A 30 4.52 3.21 -13.59
CA LEU A 30 4.69 4.05 -14.77
C LEU A 30 6.07 4.71 -14.87
N SER A 31 6.71 5.03 -13.74
CA SER A 31 7.96 5.82 -13.74
C SER A 31 9.23 4.98 -13.54
N VAL A 32 9.12 3.87 -12.80
CA VAL A 32 10.27 3.04 -12.40
C VAL A 32 10.24 1.67 -13.11
N GLY A 33 9.08 1.25 -13.61
CA GLY A 33 8.91 -0.06 -14.26
C GLY A 33 8.82 -1.24 -13.29
N ASP A 34 8.53 -0.97 -12.01
CA ASP A 34 8.35 -1.99 -10.99
C ASP A 34 6.97 -2.67 -11.11
N GLU A 35 6.93 -3.98 -10.79
CA GLU A 35 5.68 -4.70 -10.62
C GLU A 35 5.10 -4.45 -9.21
N ALA A 36 3.79 -4.23 -9.14
CA ALA A 36 3.05 -4.10 -7.89
C ALA A 36 1.64 -4.69 -8.03
N ALA A 37 1.08 -5.16 -6.91
CA ALA A 37 -0.26 -5.72 -6.86
C ALA A 37 -0.92 -5.41 -5.53
N ILE A 38 -2.24 -5.28 -5.56
CA ILE A 38 -3.07 -5.18 -4.37
C ILE A 38 -4.04 -6.35 -4.38
N HIS A 39 -4.01 -7.13 -3.31
CA HIS A 39 -5.02 -8.14 -3.03
C HIS A 39 -5.99 -7.60 -1.97
N THR A 40 -7.29 -7.80 -2.18
CA THR A 40 -8.32 -7.47 -1.18
C THR A 40 -9.02 -8.75 -0.75
N GLU A 41 -8.97 -9.04 0.54
CA GLU A 41 -9.65 -10.13 1.22
C GLU A 41 -10.84 -9.56 2.00
N VAL A 42 -12.06 -9.99 1.67
CA VAL A 42 -13.27 -9.61 2.40
C VAL A 42 -13.42 -10.52 3.61
N LEU A 43 -13.47 -9.92 4.80
CA LEU A 43 -13.61 -10.59 6.10
C LEU A 43 -15.02 -10.39 6.67
N PRO A 44 -15.49 -11.23 7.61
CA PRO A 44 -16.81 -11.09 8.24
C PRO A 44 -17.08 -9.73 8.91
N HIS A 45 -16.04 -8.97 9.24
CA HIS A 45 -16.11 -7.68 9.95
C HIS A 45 -15.38 -6.54 9.22
N GLY A 46 -15.08 -6.69 7.93
CA GLY A 46 -14.41 -5.65 7.15
C GLY A 46 -13.64 -6.18 5.96
N GLU A 47 -12.65 -5.42 5.51
CA GLU A 47 -11.77 -5.80 4.41
C GLU A 47 -10.33 -5.74 4.89
N ARG A 48 -9.52 -6.71 4.47
CA ARG A 48 -8.07 -6.69 4.57
C ARG A 48 -7.50 -6.47 3.19
N ARG A 49 -6.60 -5.51 3.05
CA ARG A 49 -5.86 -5.30 1.79
C ARG A 49 -4.40 -5.62 1.99
N THR A 50 -3.83 -6.40 1.09
CA THR A 50 -2.43 -6.80 1.04
C THR A 50 -1.77 -6.18 -0.18
N VAL A 51 -0.85 -5.26 0.03
CA VAL A 51 0.02 -4.73 -1.03
C VAL A 51 1.20 -5.68 -1.19
N THR A 52 1.50 -6.08 -2.41
CA THR A 52 2.72 -6.82 -2.76
C THR A 52 3.63 -5.94 -3.60
N LEU A 53 4.93 -5.96 -3.28
CA LEU A 53 5.99 -5.23 -3.96
C LEU A 53 7.13 -6.20 -4.26
N TRP A 54 7.80 -6.02 -5.41
CA TRP A 54 8.75 -7.01 -5.96
C TRP A 54 10.24 -6.64 -5.79
N SER A 55 10.57 -5.48 -5.23
CA SER A 55 11.95 -5.03 -4.99
C SER A 55 12.15 -4.50 -3.56
N ASP A 56 13.35 -4.68 -2.98
CA ASP A 56 13.66 -4.18 -1.63
C ASP A 56 13.55 -2.65 -1.54
N GLN A 57 13.90 -1.94 -2.62
CA GLN A 57 13.74 -0.49 -2.71
C GLN A 57 12.27 -0.09 -2.66
N ALA A 58 11.41 -0.80 -3.40
CA ALA A 58 9.97 -0.55 -3.36
C ALA A 58 9.40 -0.73 -1.94
N VAL A 59 9.88 -1.73 -1.20
CA VAL A 59 9.48 -1.94 0.20
C VAL A 59 9.92 -0.77 1.08
N ALA A 60 11.16 -0.31 0.95
CA ALA A 60 11.70 0.79 1.76
C ALA A 60 10.93 2.10 1.52
N ASP A 61 10.74 2.46 0.26
CA ASP A 61 10.00 3.64 -0.17
C ASP A 61 8.54 3.60 0.30
N PHE A 62 7.90 2.42 0.27
CA PHE A 62 6.51 2.27 0.71
C PHE A 62 6.38 2.41 2.22
N LYS A 63 7.35 1.90 2.99
CA LYS A 63 7.43 2.12 4.43
C LYS A 63 7.61 3.59 4.78
N ALA A 64 8.46 4.32 4.04
CA ALA A 64 8.65 5.76 4.22
C ALA A 64 7.34 6.53 3.95
N PHE A 65 6.68 6.23 2.83
CA PHE A 65 5.35 6.78 2.50
C PHE A 65 4.32 6.52 3.62
N LEU A 66 4.24 5.29 4.15
CA LEU A 66 3.31 4.97 5.24
C LEU A 66 3.62 5.75 6.52
N HIS A 67 4.90 5.85 6.88
CA HIS A 67 5.34 6.61 8.04
C HIS A 67 4.97 8.10 7.91
N ASP A 68 5.23 8.70 6.76
CA ASP A 68 4.94 10.12 6.50
C ASP A 68 3.44 10.39 6.45
N TRP A 69 2.66 9.46 5.88
CA TRP A 69 1.20 9.58 5.84
C TRP A 69 0.58 9.52 7.25
N VAL A 70 1.05 8.60 8.11
CA VAL A 70 0.60 8.54 9.52
C VAL A 70 1.03 9.79 10.29
N ALA A 71 2.24 10.30 10.06
CA ALA A 71 2.74 11.51 10.72
C ALA A 71 2.01 12.80 10.29
N THR A 72 1.44 12.84 9.08
CA THR A 72 0.65 13.98 8.58
C THR A 72 -0.86 13.87 8.84
N ALA A 73 -1.35 12.69 9.23
CA ALA A 73 -2.73 12.47 9.65
C ALA A 73 -2.96 12.70 11.15
N ALA A 74 -1.89 12.87 11.95
CA ALA A 74 -1.92 13.16 13.39
C ALA A 74 -1.90 14.67 13.69
#